data_AF-A0A7J3CTF7-F1
#
_entry.id   AF-A0A7J3CTF7-F1
#
_cell.length_a   1.000
_cell.length_b   1.000
_cell.length_c   1.000
_cell.angle_alpha   90.00
_cell.angle_beta   90.00
_cell.angle_gamma   90.00
#
_symmetry.space_group_name_H-M   'P 1'
#
loop_
_entity.id
_entity.type
_entity.pdbx_description
1 polymer ?
#
loop_
_entity_poly.entity_id
_entity_poly.type
_entity_poly.pdbx_seq_one_letter_code
_entity_poly.pdbx_strand_id
1 'polypeptide(L)'
;MLVSTPSFAPQKSGEYWKVKNGSTEVTLTGDLENDINNLEEAKNMNPPLRWNWQQLLRALSPHAKSLKVIYIIGSPEPNGSYKWLKEAKDIINSYIINANIEIYENPIEFEDFENLLESINDCIENLRKKGIKDKDILIDITGGQKTASVVGAIATLGARVTFQYVETTPDPLTGKYRIWAYDVAVQSPISI
;
A
#
# COMPACT_ATOMS: atom_id res chain seq x y z
N MET A 1 -2.92 -5.12 -0.65
CA MET A 1 -2.55 -3.70 -0.46
C MET A 1 -3.73 -2.85 -0.87
N LEU A 2 -4.22 -2.01 0.04
CA LEU A 2 -5.27 -1.05 -0.25
C LEU A 2 -4.65 0.20 -0.87
N VAL A 3 -5.09 0.56 -2.07
CA VAL A 3 -4.55 1.70 -2.82
C VAL A 3 -5.52 2.88 -2.66
N SER A 4 -4.99 4.06 -2.32
CA SER A 4 -5.78 5.30 -2.25
C SER A 4 -5.79 6.04 -3.58
N THR A 5 -6.72 6.99 -3.76
CA THR A 5 -6.72 7.88 -4.93
C THR A 5 -5.47 8.77 -4.88
N PRO A 6 -4.67 8.88 -5.96
CA PRO A 6 -3.46 9.68 -5.93
C PRO A 6 -3.79 11.17 -5.79
N SER A 7 -3.07 11.89 -4.93
CA SER A 7 -3.24 13.34 -4.74
C SER A 7 -2.82 14.15 -5.97
N PHE A 8 -1.93 13.59 -6.78
CA PHE A 8 -1.51 14.12 -8.08
C PHE A 8 -1.47 12.96 -9.07
N ALA A 9 -2.10 13.13 -10.23
CA ALA A 9 -2.15 12.09 -11.26
C ALA A 9 -0.73 11.77 -11.76
N PRO A 10 -0.28 10.50 -11.67
CA PRO A 10 0.98 10.11 -12.27
C PRO A 10 0.87 10.14 -13.80
N GLN A 11 1.91 10.61 -14.47
CA GLN A 11 1.99 10.75 -15.92
C GLN A 11 3.13 9.90 -16.46
N LYS A 12 2.82 9.02 -17.41
CA LYS A 12 3.86 8.23 -18.08
C LYS A 12 4.65 9.09 -19.06
N SER A 13 5.98 9.03 -18.99
CA SER A 13 6.91 9.80 -19.82
C SER A 13 8.05 8.90 -20.29
N GLY A 14 7.90 8.31 -21.48
CA GLY A 14 8.78 7.24 -21.94
C GLY A 14 8.64 6.00 -21.06
N GLU A 15 9.76 5.51 -20.52
CA GLU A 15 9.78 4.36 -19.60
C GLU A 15 9.53 4.75 -18.14
N TYR A 16 9.60 6.04 -17.82
CA TYR A 16 9.47 6.55 -16.46
C TYR A 16 8.07 7.09 -16.18
N TRP A 17 7.77 7.23 -14.90
CA TRP A 17 6.59 7.94 -14.41
C TRP A 17 7.00 9.29 -13.84
N LYS A 18 6.12 10.28 -13.96
CA LYS A 18 6.33 11.63 -13.43
C LYS A 18 5.13 12.04 -12.60
N VAL A 19 5.39 12.75 -11.51
CA VAL A 19 4.36 13.34 -10.66
C VAL A 19 4.64 14.83 -10.56
N LYS A 20 3.61 15.66 -10.74
CA LYS A 20 3.77 17.11 -10.85
C LYS A 20 2.78 17.86 -9.99
N ASN A 21 3.24 19.00 -9.48
CA ASN A 21 2.40 20.07 -8.94
C ASN A 21 2.96 21.40 -9.45
N GLY A 22 2.24 22.09 -10.34
CA GLY A 22 2.73 23.32 -10.97
C GLY A 22 4.11 23.14 -11.63
N SER A 23 5.10 23.92 -11.19
CA SER A 23 6.49 23.85 -11.66
C SER A 23 7.34 22.76 -11.00
N THR A 24 6.86 22.14 -9.93
CA THR A 24 7.57 21.06 -9.22
C THR A 24 7.24 19.73 -9.86
N GLU A 25 8.28 18.97 -10.23
CA GLU A 25 8.18 17.66 -10.87
C GLU A 25 9.17 16.70 -10.22
N VAL A 26 8.71 15.47 -9.97
CA VAL A 26 9.58 14.34 -9.61
C VAL A 26 9.42 13.25 -10.65
N THR A 27 10.55 12.73 -11.14
CA THR A 27 10.59 11.55 -12.01
C THR A 27 10.86 10.32 -11.16
N LEU A 28 10.05 9.27 -11.35
CA LEU A 28 10.20 7.95 -10.76
C LEU A 28 11.12 7.13 -11.66
N THR A 29 12.36 6.95 -11.22
CA THR A 29 13.47 6.35 -11.96
C THR A 29 13.51 4.82 -11.87
N GLY A 30 12.74 4.23 -10.95
CA GLY A 30 12.80 2.79 -10.65
C GLY A 30 13.79 2.45 -9.53
N ASP A 31 14.59 3.42 -9.08
CA ASP A 31 15.34 3.32 -7.83
C ASP A 31 14.44 3.74 -6.67
N LEU A 32 13.89 2.74 -5.97
CA LEU A 32 12.87 2.93 -4.94
C LEU A 32 13.33 3.85 -3.80
N GLU A 33 14.56 3.70 -3.32
CA GLU A 33 15.06 4.51 -2.20
C GLU A 33 15.32 5.94 -2.65
N ASN A 34 15.96 6.12 -3.81
CA ASN A 34 16.23 7.43 -4.39
C ASN A 34 14.93 8.18 -4.70
N ASP A 35 13.94 7.51 -5.30
CA ASP A 35 12.66 8.12 -5.67
C ASP A 35 11.85 8.51 -4.42
N ILE A 36 11.87 7.71 -3.34
CA ILE A 36 11.26 8.08 -2.06
C ILE A 36 11.92 9.35 -1.48
N ASN A 37 13.25 9.47 -1.57
CA ASN A 37 13.99 10.63 -1.09
C ASN A 37 13.68 11.88 -1.93
N ASN A 38 13.67 11.75 -3.26
CA ASN A 38 13.31 12.86 -4.16
C ASN A 38 11.88 13.37 -3.90
N LEU A 39 10.93 12.45 -3.66
CA LEU A 39 9.56 12.80 -3.25
C LEU A 39 9.52 13.48 -1.88
N GLU A 40 10.41 13.14 -0.96
CA GLU A 40 10.50 13.78 0.36
C GLU A 40 10.99 15.22 0.23
N GLU A 41 12.04 15.45 -0.54
CA GLU A 41 12.60 16.77 -0.81
C GLU A 41 11.57 17.67 -1.51
N ALA A 42 10.81 17.11 -2.46
CA ALA A 42 9.80 17.83 -3.22
C ALA A 42 8.65 18.40 -2.34
N LYS A 43 8.44 17.88 -1.12
CA LYS A 43 7.48 18.46 -0.15
C LYS A 43 7.85 19.87 0.30
N ASN A 44 9.13 20.24 0.18
CA ASN A 44 9.67 21.53 0.59
C ASN A 44 9.93 22.47 -0.60
N MET A 45 9.65 22.03 -1.84
CA MET A 45 9.75 22.87 -3.03
C MET A 45 8.57 23.84 -3.16
N ASN A 46 8.63 24.75 -4.14
CA ASN A 46 7.57 25.73 -4.41
C ASN A 46 7.05 25.61 -5.86
N PRO A 47 5.80 25.14 -6.09
CA PRO A 47 4.85 24.70 -5.06
C PRO A 47 5.24 23.33 -4.46
N PRO A 48 4.82 23.01 -3.23
CA PRO A 48 5.18 21.75 -2.58
C PRO A 48 4.47 20.57 -3.24
N LEU A 49 5.20 19.50 -3.54
CA LEU A 49 4.65 18.28 -4.11
C LEU A 49 4.47 17.22 -3.01
N ARG A 50 3.22 17.06 -2.53
CA ARG A 50 2.85 16.04 -1.52
C ARG A 50 2.07 14.91 -2.17
N TRP A 51 2.79 13.94 -2.72
CA TRP A 51 2.19 12.78 -3.37
C TRP A 51 1.94 11.65 -2.38
N ASN A 52 0.67 11.30 -2.13
CA ASN A 52 0.30 10.29 -1.13
C ASN A 52 0.76 8.87 -1.48
N TRP A 53 0.95 8.53 -2.75
CA TRP A 53 1.53 7.24 -3.14
C TRP A 53 3.02 7.09 -2.80
N GLN A 54 3.69 8.13 -2.30
CA GLN A 54 4.98 7.96 -1.63
C GLN A 54 4.87 6.95 -0.47
N GLN A 55 3.72 6.89 0.22
CA GLN A 55 3.50 5.92 1.30
C GLN A 55 3.35 4.48 0.78
N LEU A 56 2.73 4.32 -0.40
CA LEU A 56 2.71 3.05 -1.10
C LEU A 56 4.13 2.58 -1.46
N LEU A 57 5.01 3.49 -1.89
CA LEU A 57 6.42 3.16 -2.15
C LEU A 57 7.16 2.78 -0.86
N ARG A 58 6.96 3.53 0.23
CA ARG A 58 7.53 3.21 1.56
C ARG A 58 7.06 1.85 2.06
N ALA A 59 5.79 1.50 1.84
CA ALA A 59 5.21 0.21 2.20
C ALA A 59 5.88 -0.97 1.48
N LEU A 60 6.40 -0.77 0.27
CA LEU A 60 7.09 -1.80 -0.51
C LEU A 60 8.56 -1.97 -0.12
N SER A 61 9.23 -0.88 0.28
CA SER A 61 10.69 -0.83 0.47
C SER A 61 11.28 -1.97 1.32
N PRO A 62 10.73 -2.32 2.50
CA PRO A 62 11.28 -3.41 3.32
C PRO A 62 11.17 -4.79 2.67
N HIS A 63 10.22 -4.97 1.76
CA HIS A 63 9.82 -6.25 1.18
C HIS A 63 10.19 -6.39 -0.29
N ALA A 64 10.81 -5.36 -0.88
CA ALA A 64 11.03 -5.26 -2.32
C ALA A 64 11.76 -6.46 -2.94
N LYS A 65 12.64 -7.12 -2.16
CA LYS A 65 13.42 -8.29 -2.60
C LYS A 65 12.70 -9.64 -2.40
N SER A 66 11.65 -9.69 -1.57
CA SER A 66 11.00 -10.94 -1.16
C SER A 66 9.55 -11.06 -1.62
N LEU A 67 8.91 -9.97 -2.04
CA LEU A 67 7.55 -9.98 -2.60
C LEU A 67 7.50 -10.85 -3.86
N LYS A 68 6.51 -11.76 -3.89
CA LYS A 68 6.24 -12.66 -5.02
C LYS A 68 4.91 -12.40 -5.70
N VAL A 69 3.90 -12.03 -4.92
CA VAL A 69 2.55 -11.73 -5.39
C VAL A 69 2.02 -10.54 -4.61
N ILE A 70 1.41 -9.57 -5.29
CA ILE A 70 0.81 -8.39 -4.69
C ILE A 70 -0.61 -8.26 -5.22
N TYR A 71 -1.61 -8.37 -4.33
CA TYR A 71 -2.97 -7.96 -4.65
C TYR A 71 -3.14 -6.47 -4.34
N ILE A 72 -3.62 -5.70 -5.31
CA ILE A 72 -4.04 -4.30 -5.11
C ILE A 72 -5.56 -4.19 -5.18
N ILE A 73 -6.14 -3.54 -4.18
CA ILE A 73 -7.57 -3.31 -4.04
C ILE A 73 -7.80 -1.80 -4.08
N GLY A 74 -8.81 -1.37 -4.83
CA GLY A 74 -9.20 0.04 -4.91
C GLY A 74 -10.69 0.24 -4.62
N SER A 75 -11.06 1.49 -4.34
CA SER A 75 -12.42 1.89 -4.00
C SER A 75 -13.21 2.40 -5.21
N PRO A 76 -14.56 2.32 -5.16
CA PRO A 76 -15.43 2.65 -6.30
C PRO A 76 -15.45 4.14 -6.66
N GLU A 77 -15.79 4.42 -7.92
CA GLU A 77 -16.02 5.76 -8.44
C GLU A 77 -17.20 6.49 -7.74
N PRO A 78 -17.28 7.83 -7.80
CA PRO A 78 -16.46 8.77 -8.60
C PRO A 78 -15.13 9.18 -7.97
N ASN A 79 -14.99 9.02 -6.65
CA ASN A 79 -13.84 9.51 -5.88
C ASN A 79 -12.83 8.42 -5.51
N GLY A 80 -13.15 7.15 -5.79
CA GLY A 80 -12.31 6.03 -5.43
C GLY A 80 -11.11 5.79 -6.33
N SER A 81 -10.27 4.89 -5.85
CA SER A 81 -8.95 4.60 -6.39
C SER A 81 -8.94 3.55 -7.48
N TYR A 82 -10.05 2.83 -7.71
CA TYR A 82 -10.09 1.68 -8.60
C TYR A 82 -9.62 2.01 -10.04
N LYS A 83 -10.04 3.17 -10.56
CA LYS A 83 -9.62 3.65 -11.89
C LYS A 83 -8.12 3.87 -12.04
N TRP A 84 -7.40 4.02 -10.93
CA TRP A 84 -5.96 4.27 -10.89
C TRP A 84 -5.13 2.99 -10.65
N LEU A 85 -5.76 1.83 -10.49
CA LEU A 85 -5.04 0.59 -10.16
C LEU A 85 -4.12 0.13 -11.28
N LYS A 86 -4.41 0.48 -12.53
CA LYS A 86 -3.52 0.18 -13.66
C LYS A 86 -2.22 0.97 -13.55
N GLU A 87 -2.29 2.27 -13.31
CA GLU A 87 -1.14 3.14 -13.08
C GLU A 87 -0.38 2.72 -11.82
N ALA A 88 -1.09 2.40 -10.74
CA ALA A 88 -0.48 1.88 -9.51
C ALA A 88 0.30 0.59 -9.79
N LYS A 89 -0.31 -0.37 -10.50
CA LYS A 89 0.33 -1.61 -10.91
C LYS A 89 1.59 -1.36 -11.72
N ASP A 90 1.52 -0.52 -12.75
CA ASP A 90 2.66 -0.21 -13.61
C ASP A 90 3.81 0.47 -12.84
N ILE A 91 3.48 1.36 -11.90
CA ILE A 91 4.46 2.02 -11.02
C ILE A 91 5.09 0.99 -10.07
N ILE A 92 4.31 0.15 -9.39
CA ILE A 92 4.85 -0.90 -8.51
C ILE A 92 5.76 -1.85 -9.30
N ASN A 93 5.37 -2.19 -10.52
CA ASN A 93 6.14 -3.08 -11.39
C ASN A 93 7.51 -2.50 -11.78
N SER A 94 7.66 -1.17 -11.80
CA SER A 94 8.96 -0.52 -12.03
C SER A 94 9.96 -0.73 -10.89
N TYR A 95 9.49 -1.04 -9.68
CA TYR A 95 10.34 -1.27 -8.51
C TYR A 95 10.46 -2.75 -8.14
N ILE A 96 9.41 -3.55 -8.34
CA ILE A 96 9.35 -4.95 -7.92
C ILE A 96 9.20 -5.88 -9.13
N ILE A 97 10.27 -6.03 -9.91
CA ILE A 97 10.26 -6.73 -11.21
C ILE A 97 9.89 -8.22 -11.09
N ASN A 98 10.15 -8.84 -9.94
CA ASN A 98 9.97 -10.28 -9.74
C ASN A 98 8.63 -10.67 -9.10
N ALA A 99 7.74 -9.70 -8.81
CA ALA A 99 6.44 -9.97 -8.21
C ALA A 99 5.32 -9.95 -9.25
N ASN A 100 4.37 -10.88 -9.13
CA ASN A 100 3.13 -10.81 -9.88
C ASN A 100 2.16 -9.82 -9.22
N ILE A 101 1.78 -8.74 -9.90
CA ILE A 101 0.86 -7.74 -9.38
C ILE A 101 -0.54 -7.98 -9.97
N GLU A 102 -1.50 -8.29 -9.12
CA GLU A 102 -2.88 -8.64 -9.46
C GLU A 102 -3.84 -7.55 -8.96
N ILE A 103 -4.70 -7.07 -9.85
CA ILE A 103 -5.79 -6.15 -9.50
C ILE A 103 -6.95 -7.00 -9.00
N TYR A 104 -7.46 -6.70 -7.81
CA TYR A 104 -8.68 -7.30 -7.32
C TYR A 104 -9.86 -6.83 -8.18
N GLU A 105 -10.69 -7.76 -8.66
CA GLU A 105 -11.62 -7.49 -9.76
C GLU A 105 -12.70 -6.48 -9.39
N ASN A 106 -13.21 -6.50 -8.16
CA ASN A 106 -14.31 -5.63 -7.77
C ASN A 106 -13.81 -4.43 -6.94
N PRO A 107 -14.23 -3.18 -7.25
CA PRO A 107 -13.97 -2.06 -6.38
C PRO A 107 -14.70 -2.24 -5.04
N ILE A 108 -14.01 -1.94 -3.94
CA ILE A 108 -14.53 -2.16 -2.58
C ILE A 108 -14.62 -0.84 -1.83
N GLU A 109 -15.79 -0.54 -1.27
CA GLU A 109 -15.95 0.59 -0.37
C GLU A 109 -15.17 0.33 0.92
N PHE A 110 -14.17 1.15 1.22
CA PHE A 110 -13.28 0.88 2.36
C PHE A 110 -13.95 1.18 3.71
N GLU A 111 -15.10 1.87 3.69
CA GLU A 111 -15.97 2.06 4.85
C GLU A 111 -16.91 0.88 5.09
N ASP A 112 -17.11 0.00 4.11
CA ASP A 112 -17.91 -1.22 4.23
C ASP A 112 -17.05 -2.33 4.85
N PHE A 113 -17.22 -2.51 6.16
CA PHE A 113 -16.45 -3.47 6.95
C PHE A 113 -16.58 -4.91 6.45
N GLU A 114 -17.81 -5.37 6.19
CA GLU A 114 -18.08 -6.77 5.86
C GLU A 114 -17.51 -7.12 4.49
N ASN A 115 -17.80 -6.27 3.50
CA ASN A 115 -17.32 -6.44 2.13
C ASN A 115 -15.78 -6.36 2.03
N LEU A 116 -15.16 -5.43 2.79
CA LEU A 116 -13.70 -5.32 2.86
C LEU A 116 -13.05 -6.55 3.50
N LEU A 117 -13.63 -7.08 4.59
CA LEU A 117 -13.13 -8.29 5.24
C LEU A 117 -13.26 -9.52 4.33
N GLU A 118 -14.40 -9.70 3.67
CA GLU A 118 -14.62 -10.77 2.71
C GLU A 118 -13.60 -10.70 1.56
N SER A 119 -13.42 -9.52 0.97
CA SER A 119 -12.46 -9.31 -0.12
C SER A 119 -11.00 -9.56 0.30
N ILE A 120 -10.63 -9.21 1.53
CA ILE A 120 -9.30 -9.51 2.08
C ILE A 120 -9.14 -11.02 2.29
N ASN A 121 -10.15 -11.72 2.81
CA ASN A 121 -10.12 -13.17 2.97
C ASN A 121 -10.03 -13.88 1.62
N ASP A 122 -10.75 -13.41 0.61
CA ASP A 122 -10.65 -13.93 -0.76
C ASP A 122 -9.23 -13.79 -1.33
N CYS A 123 -8.59 -12.64 -1.10
CA CYS A 123 -7.18 -12.45 -1.47
C CYS A 123 -6.26 -13.44 -0.73
N ILE A 124 -6.46 -13.65 0.58
CA ILE A 124 -5.69 -14.61 1.38
C ILE A 124 -5.86 -16.04 0.84
N GLU A 125 -7.10 -16.46 0.56
CA GLU A 125 -7.39 -17.77 -0.03
C GLU A 125 -6.73 -17.96 -1.40
N ASN A 126 -6.73 -16.92 -2.23
CA ASN A 126 -6.07 -16.97 -3.53
C ASN A 126 -4.54 -17.06 -3.40
N LEU A 127 -3.95 -16.40 -2.40
CA LEU A 127 -2.52 -16.55 -2.08
C LEU A 127 -2.20 -17.97 -1.54
N ARG A 128 -3.06 -18.54 -0.69
CA ARG A 128 -2.95 -19.93 -0.19
C ARG A 128 -2.96 -20.93 -1.34
N LYS A 129 -3.87 -20.78 -2.30
CA LYS A 129 -3.93 -21.62 -3.52
C LYS A 129 -2.66 -21.53 -4.38
N LYS A 130 -1.91 -20.42 -4.29
CA LYS A 130 -0.58 -20.24 -4.92
C LYS A 130 0.58 -20.77 -4.07
N GLY A 131 0.30 -21.42 -2.94
CA GLY A 131 1.30 -22.00 -2.04
C GLY A 131 1.98 -21.00 -1.10
N ILE A 132 1.45 -19.78 -0.98
CA ILE A 132 1.94 -18.79 -0.01
C ILE A 132 1.39 -19.15 1.37
N LYS A 133 2.26 -19.20 2.39
CA LYS A 133 1.86 -19.49 3.77
C LYS A 133 1.32 -18.22 4.41
N ASP A 134 0.31 -18.34 5.26
CA ASP A 134 -0.31 -17.20 5.96
C ASP A 134 0.71 -16.26 6.62
N LYS A 135 1.69 -16.84 7.32
CA LYS A 135 2.75 -16.08 8.01
C LYS A 135 3.64 -15.25 7.09
N ASP A 136 3.57 -15.52 5.78
CA ASP A 136 4.30 -14.81 4.73
C ASP A 136 3.37 -13.83 3.98
N ILE A 137 2.10 -13.68 4.40
CA ILE A 137 1.12 -12.74 3.85
C ILE A 137 1.05 -11.47 4.71
N LEU A 138 1.07 -10.33 4.04
CA LEU A 138 1.01 -9.01 4.65
C LEU A 138 -0.12 -8.18 4.04
N ILE A 139 -0.99 -7.63 4.89
CA ILE A 139 -2.08 -6.74 4.50
C ILE A 139 -1.64 -5.29 4.71
N ASP A 140 -1.28 -4.59 3.63
CA ASP A 140 -1.05 -3.14 3.70
C ASP A 140 -2.39 -2.38 3.70
N ILE A 141 -2.66 -1.68 4.80
CA ILE A 141 -3.87 -0.87 5.02
C ILE A 141 -3.60 0.63 4.88
N THR A 142 -2.39 1.02 4.46
CA THR A 142 -1.92 2.41 4.44
C THR A 142 -2.79 3.32 3.57
N GLY A 143 -3.35 2.79 2.48
CA GLY A 143 -4.28 3.52 1.61
C GLY A 143 -5.74 3.52 2.09
N GLY A 144 -6.07 2.82 3.17
CA GLY A 144 -7.43 2.68 3.69
C GLY A 144 -7.79 3.69 4.77
N GLN A 145 -9.08 3.82 5.06
CA GLN A 145 -9.58 4.61 6.18
C GLN A 145 -9.47 3.86 7.53
N LYS A 146 -9.96 4.44 8.63
CA LYS A 146 -9.96 3.81 9.96
C LYS A 146 -10.58 2.41 9.97
N THR A 147 -11.63 2.19 9.16
CA THR A 147 -12.27 0.88 8.99
C THR A 147 -11.29 -0.18 8.48
N ALA A 148 -10.40 0.17 7.56
CA ALA A 148 -9.36 -0.73 7.07
C ALA A 148 -8.39 -1.16 8.18
N SER A 149 -8.11 -0.30 9.17
CA SER A 149 -7.31 -0.68 10.34
C SER A 149 -7.99 -1.74 11.19
N VAL A 150 -9.30 -1.61 11.41
CA VAL A 150 -10.08 -2.59 12.17
C VAL A 150 -10.17 -3.91 11.41
N VAL A 151 -10.46 -3.87 10.11
CA VAL A 151 -10.50 -5.05 9.25
C VAL A 151 -9.15 -5.75 9.21
N GLY A 152 -8.05 -4.99 9.06
CA GLY A 152 -6.69 -5.54 9.10
C GLY A 152 -6.41 -6.31 10.39
N ALA A 153 -6.76 -5.73 11.54
CA ALA A 153 -6.62 -6.39 12.84
C ALA A 153 -7.50 -7.64 12.99
N ILE A 154 -8.72 -7.63 12.45
CA ILE A 154 -9.62 -8.79 12.51
C ILE A 154 -9.15 -9.91 11.58
N ALA A 155 -8.61 -9.58 10.41
CA ALA A 155 -8.04 -10.56 9.51
C ALA A 155 -6.88 -11.34 10.15
N THR A 156 -6.05 -10.69 11.00
CA THR A 156 -4.97 -11.39 11.74
C THR A 156 -5.49 -12.32 12.85
N LEU A 157 -6.73 -12.15 13.30
CA LEU A 157 -7.36 -13.09 14.25
C LEU A 157 -7.86 -14.36 13.53
N GLY A 158 -8.38 -14.20 12.31
CA GLY A 158 -8.91 -15.30 11.49
C GLY A 158 -7.85 -16.11 10.74
N ALA A 159 -6.66 -15.56 10.57
CA ALA A 159 -5.53 -16.21 9.89
C ALA A 159 -4.20 -15.72 10.48
N ARG A 160 -3.13 -16.52 10.40
CA ARG A 160 -1.79 -16.13 10.89
C ARG A 160 -1.09 -15.16 9.92
N VAL A 161 -1.79 -14.11 9.51
CA VAL A 161 -1.29 -13.05 8.64
C VAL A 161 -0.89 -11.84 9.48
N THR A 162 -0.15 -10.92 8.88
CA THR A 162 0.23 -9.64 9.52
C THR A 162 -0.43 -8.50 8.75
N PHE A 163 -0.81 -7.40 9.42
CA PHE A 163 -1.16 -6.16 8.72
C PHE A 163 -0.10 -5.08 8.96
N GLN A 164 0.11 -4.21 7.98
CA GLN A 164 1.04 -3.09 8.09
C GLN A 164 0.40 -1.73 7.82
N TYR A 165 0.96 -0.71 8.45
CA TYR A 165 0.58 0.69 8.27
C TYR A 165 1.83 1.57 8.23
N VAL A 166 1.93 2.43 7.21
CA VAL A 166 2.97 3.47 7.14
C VAL A 166 2.42 4.78 7.70
N GLU A 167 3.15 5.40 8.63
CA GLU A 167 2.76 6.69 9.20
C GLU A 167 2.67 7.79 8.13
N THR A 168 1.74 8.72 8.29
CA THR A 168 1.58 9.86 7.37
C THR A 168 2.44 11.07 7.74
N THR A 169 2.99 11.07 8.96
CA THR A 169 3.90 12.09 9.50
C THR A 169 5.23 11.44 9.91
N PRO A 170 6.39 12.06 9.63
CA PRO A 170 7.67 11.53 10.08
C PRO A 170 7.83 11.73 11.59
N ASP A 171 8.65 10.87 12.20
CA ASP A 171 9.10 11.04 13.57
C ASP A 171 9.83 12.40 13.72
N PRO A 172 9.42 13.26 14.68
CA PRO A 172 9.97 14.62 14.80
C PRO A 172 11.46 14.69 15.12
N LEU A 173 12.05 13.63 15.67
CA LEU A 173 13.46 13.59 16.09
C LEU A 173 14.35 13.04 14.97
N THR A 174 13.89 12.01 14.27
CA THR A 174 14.69 11.31 13.27
C THR A 174 14.36 11.71 11.84
N GLY A 175 13.23 12.38 11.61
CA GLY A 175 12.70 12.67 10.27
C GLY A 175 12.27 11.42 9.49
N LYS A 176 12.33 10.23 10.10
CA LYS A 176 12.02 8.96 9.45
C LYS A 176 10.55 8.62 9.63
N TYR A 177 9.98 7.99 8.62
CA TYR A 177 8.63 7.42 8.69
C TYR A 177 8.71 6.00 9.24
N ARG A 178 7.82 5.66 10.17
CA ARG A 178 7.73 4.30 10.72
C ARG A 178 6.74 3.48 9.93
N ILE A 179 7.11 2.22 9.72
CA ILE A 179 6.26 1.17 9.17
C ILE A 179 5.96 0.24 10.33
N TRP A 180 4.69 0.19 10.73
CA TRP A 180 4.23 -0.68 11.80
C TRP A 180 3.70 -1.97 11.20
N ALA A 181 4.08 -3.11 11.77
CA ALA A 181 3.54 -4.42 11.45
C ALA A 181 2.93 -5.02 12.72
N TYR A 182 1.68 -5.48 12.63
CA TYR A 182 0.91 -5.96 13.76
C TYR A 182 0.41 -7.39 13.51
N ASP A 183 0.55 -8.22 14.54
CA ASP A 183 -0.07 -9.53 14.67
C ASP A 183 -0.94 -9.50 15.93
N VAL A 184 -2.26 -9.55 15.75
CA VAL A 184 -3.20 -9.55 16.88
C VAL A 184 -3.48 -11.00 17.26
N ALA A 185 -3.02 -11.40 18.44
CA ALA A 185 -3.27 -12.72 19.00
C ALA A 185 -4.30 -12.65 20.14
N VAL A 186 -5.26 -13.58 20.16
CA VAL A 186 -6.10 -13.82 21.33
C VAL A 186 -5.34 -14.72 22.31
N GLN A 187 -5.07 -14.23 23.51
CA GLN A 187 -4.69 -15.09 24.64
C GLN A 187 -5.91 -15.31 25.53
N SER A 188 -6.23 -16.58 25.81
CA SER A 188 -7.15 -16.90 26.91
C SER A 188 -6.57 -16.40 28.24
N PRO A 189 -7.41 -16.00 29.20
CA PRO A 189 -6.91 -15.57 30.51
C PRO A 189 -6.03 -16.66 31.12
N ILE A 190 -4.83 -16.26 31.56
CA ILE A 190 -3.96 -17.11 32.36
C ILE A 190 -4.72 -17.39 33.65
N SER A 191 -5.22 -18.61 33.81
CA SER A 191 -5.70 -19.08 35.10
C SER A 191 -4.49 -19.19 36.02
N ILE A 192 -4.48 -18.37 37.07
CA ILE A 192 -3.48 -18.40 38.14
C ILE A 192 -3.83 -19.53 39.10
#